data_AF-A0A212SGW2-F1
#
_entry.id   AF-A0A212SGW2-F1
#
_cell.length_a   1.000
_cell.length_b   1.000
_cell.length_c   1.000
_cell.angle_alpha   90.00
_cell.angle_beta   90.00
_cell.angle_gamma   90.00
#
_symmetry.space_group_name_H-M   'P 1'
#
loop_
_entity.id
_entity.type
_entity.pdbx_description
1 polymer ?
#
loop_
_entity_poly.entity_id
_entity_poly.type
_entity_poly.pdbx_seq_one_letter_code
_entity_poly.pdbx_strand_id
1 'polypeptide(L)'
;MDASGAAIDRPTVADILAQGHATGTEWRVENIGYNALADVKVEKIGLDIVNGAVVDYTVQIADKDGTFYVWARNLDRALALQAKQGDARDYNLRNYEIDFAKIQSEVDSTDDSANRIEVMTPAELNFALQLDSIQFQPEILSASINAATGVVSYSINQYGDSSLSASSYVSGVDKTIGLLDSVFKEWMVVSRGLAARMALQGGLSAFAQGIRYDATLDKYVATTSRQLAPVFEAIFKAAPTENTDNAIAHYLAKWNEILWQIYPDYQISSGDTVSGGSIAFDQVFLMQQIVAAYEAVGVNYDIRGIAHALSVDDAKIVTNTLTDKAVNGTSGIDYFYITGGDHTLSGGVGSDYYFVGKDAGSDQIVDYGRGEINELVFTAARAADITAVREGQDLIISVNGTSTVVRVKDQFLGEMNDYYGDGVQQTSGVDDIVFVDGTVWDRTTLSFIVANARTPDQVVIGSGSADVLIAGPNDYLGGGAGGDIYIYRRGDGYNVIDDQGKFSFGPVTAGLDFLVLKGGISADKVKFTRVDYEGSDSLKINVLDDQGASTDDVIVIKGAFQGAVLNLGAFAKVLGSSAGL
;
A
#
# COMPACT_ATOMS: atom_id res chain seq x y z
N MET A 1 -19.82 -32.55 -9.85
CA MET A 1 -20.46 -33.36 -10.91
C MET A 1 -21.25 -34.48 -10.24
N ASP A 2 -22.36 -34.94 -10.82
CA ASP A 2 -23.05 -36.14 -10.36
C ASP A 2 -22.27 -37.41 -10.74
N ALA A 3 -22.80 -38.58 -10.34
CA ALA A 3 -22.18 -39.87 -10.64
C ALA A 3 -22.05 -40.18 -12.15
N SER A 4 -22.73 -39.42 -13.02
CA SER A 4 -22.66 -39.53 -14.48
C SER A 4 -21.74 -38.50 -15.14
N GLY A 5 -21.15 -37.59 -14.35
CA GLY A 5 -20.25 -36.55 -14.82
C GLY A 5 -20.93 -35.22 -15.18
N ALA A 6 -22.21 -35.01 -14.85
CA ALA A 6 -22.93 -33.76 -15.11
C ALA A 6 -22.73 -32.74 -13.98
N ALA A 7 -22.67 -31.43 -14.30
CA ALA A 7 -22.42 -30.39 -13.30
C ALA A 7 -23.62 -30.23 -12.35
N ILE A 8 -23.35 -30.14 -11.05
CA ILE A 8 -24.35 -29.86 -10.01
C ILE A 8 -24.02 -28.47 -9.47
N ASP A 9 -24.99 -27.57 -9.55
CA ASP A 9 -24.84 -26.15 -9.17
C ASP A 9 -24.65 -25.98 -7.65
N ARG A 10 -25.20 -26.90 -6.85
CA ARG A 10 -25.03 -26.96 -5.38
C ARG A 10 -24.90 -28.42 -4.90
N PRO A 11 -23.69 -29.00 -4.89
CA PRO A 11 -23.50 -30.39 -4.47
C PRO A 11 -23.78 -30.54 -2.97
N THR A 12 -24.49 -31.61 -2.62
CA THR A 12 -24.80 -32.05 -1.26
C THR A 12 -23.83 -33.14 -0.81
N VAL A 13 -23.84 -33.47 0.49
CA VAL A 13 -23.07 -34.63 1.01
C VAL A 13 -23.48 -35.92 0.30
N ALA A 14 -24.78 -36.10 0.01
CA ALA A 14 -25.28 -37.25 -0.73
C ALA A 14 -24.68 -37.33 -2.15
N ASP A 15 -24.48 -36.19 -2.80
CA ASP A 15 -23.90 -36.14 -4.15
C ASP A 15 -22.42 -36.55 -4.15
N ILE A 16 -21.67 -36.21 -3.09
CA ILE A 16 -20.26 -36.62 -2.93
C ILE A 16 -20.19 -38.12 -2.65
N LEU A 17 -21.02 -38.63 -1.75
CA LEU A 17 -21.07 -40.06 -1.42
C LEU A 17 -21.46 -40.94 -2.62
N ALA A 18 -22.21 -40.39 -3.58
CA ALA A 18 -22.60 -41.07 -4.80
C ALA A 18 -21.51 -41.09 -5.88
N GLN A 19 -20.39 -40.37 -5.73
CA GLN A 19 -19.30 -40.38 -6.71
C GLN A 19 -18.51 -41.69 -6.67
N GLY A 20 -18.06 -42.14 -7.84
CA GLY A 20 -17.16 -43.29 -7.94
C GLY A 20 -15.84 -43.02 -7.21
N HIS A 21 -15.37 -44.00 -6.44
CA HIS A 21 -14.09 -43.96 -5.74
C HIS A 21 -13.19 -45.11 -6.21
N ALA A 22 -11.89 -45.01 -5.91
CA ALA A 22 -10.93 -46.04 -6.30
C ALA A 22 -11.28 -47.41 -5.68
N THR A 23 -10.89 -48.50 -6.35
CA THR A 23 -11.08 -49.86 -5.82
C THR A 23 -10.29 -50.03 -4.52
N GLY A 24 -10.98 -50.37 -3.44
CA GLY A 24 -10.39 -50.51 -2.10
C GLY A 24 -10.43 -49.26 -1.23
N THR A 25 -11.00 -48.15 -1.71
CA THR A 25 -11.35 -46.98 -0.89
C THR A 25 -12.86 -46.91 -0.66
N GLU A 26 -13.31 -46.08 0.27
CA GLU A 26 -14.73 -45.74 0.45
C GLU A 26 -14.87 -44.25 0.74
N TRP A 27 -16.00 -43.65 0.36
CA TRP A 27 -16.38 -42.37 0.93
C TRP A 27 -16.89 -42.59 2.33
N ARG A 28 -16.23 -41.96 3.31
CA ARG A 28 -16.70 -41.93 4.69
C ARG A 28 -17.17 -40.52 5.04
N VAL A 29 -18.33 -40.43 5.69
CA VAL A 29 -18.73 -39.21 6.38
C VAL A 29 -18.05 -39.26 7.75
N GLU A 30 -16.95 -38.53 7.90
CA GLU A 30 -16.36 -38.34 9.21
C GLU A 30 -17.05 -37.17 9.91
N ASN A 31 -17.55 -37.41 11.12
CA ASN A 31 -17.96 -36.32 11.99
C ASN A 31 -16.69 -35.75 12.64
N ILE A 32 -15.96 -34.93 11.89
CA ILE A 32 -14.71 -34.31 12.36
C ILE A 32 -15.09 -33.11 13.23
N GLY A 33 -15.45 -33.37 14.48
CA GLY A 33 -15.72 -32.27 15.41
C GLY A 33 -16.36 -32.75 16.70
N TYR A 34 -15.58 -32.75 17.78
CA TYR A 34 -16.17 -32.42 19.07
C TYR A 34 -16.72 -30.99 18.94
N ASN A 35 -18.05 -30.86 18.83
CA ASN A 35 -18.68 -29.55 18.97
C ASN A 35 -18.66 -29.19 20.45
N ALA A 36 -17.64 -28.45 20.87
CA ALA A 36 -17.50 -27.95 22.23
C ALA A 36 -18.70 -27.12 22.70
N LEU A 37 -19.55 -26.68 21.77
CA LEU A 37 -20.73 -25.86 22.00
C LEU A 37 -22.04 -26.64 21.86
N ALA A 38 -22.02 -27.98 21.72
CA ALA A 38 -23.24 -28.78 21.53
C ALA A 38 -24.25 -28.65 22.69
N ASP A 39 -23.76 -28.36 23.89
CA ASP A 39 -24.58 -28.17 25.09
C ASP A 39 -25.12 -26.73 25.26
N VAL A 40 -24.69 -25.79 24.40
CA VAL A 40 -25.18 -24.40 24.40
C VAL A 40 -26.53 -24.33 23.70
N LYS A 41 -27.60 -24.18 24.48
CA LYS A 41 -28.98 -24.14 23.99
C LYS A 41 -29.40 -22.78 23.41
N VAL A 42 -28.59 -21.75 23.61
CA VAL A 42 -28.84 -20.40 23.10
C VAL A 42 -28.50 -20.36 21.61
N GLU A 43 -29.42 -19.91 20.78
CA GLU A 43 -29.21 -19.86 19.32
C GLU A 43 -28.76 -18.48 18.84
N LYS A 44 -29.18 -17.41 19.53
CA LYS A 44 -28.96 -16.02 19.14
C LYS A 44 -28.53 -15.19 20.34
N ILE A 45 -27.62 -14.27 20.07
CA ILE A 45 -27.07 -13.32 21.03
C ILE A 45 -27.20 -11.96 20.38
N GLY A 46 -28.06 -11.09 20.90
CA GLY A 46 -28.10 -9.69 20.49
C GLY A 46 -27.09 -8.89 21.31
N LEU A 47 -26.24 -8.11 20.64
CA LEU A 47 -25.38 -7.11 21.25
C LEU A 47 -25.98 -5.74 20.95
N ASP A 48 -26.38 -4.99 21.98
CA ASP A 48 -26.86 -3.62 21.82
C ASP A 48 -25.66 -2.68 21.70
N ILE A 49 -25.61 -1.92 20.62
CA ILE A 49 -24.48 -1.07 20.26
C ILE A 49 -24.96 0.36 20.15
N VAL A 50 -24.31 1.25 20.91
CA VAL A 50 -24.58 2.69 20.88
C VAL A 50 -23.28 3.43 20.59
N ASN A 51 -23.25 4.18 19.49
CA ASN A 51 -22.08 4.90 18.99
C ASN A 51 -20.83 4.01 18.89
N GLY A 52 -21.01 2.78 18.37
CA GLY A 52 -19.93 1.82 18.16
C GLY A 52 -19.43 1.11 19.42
N ALA A 53 -20.05 1.33 20.58
CA ALA A 53 -19.72 0.62 21.82
C ALA A 53 -20.83 -0.36 22.20
N VAL A 54 -20.45 -1.57 22.61
CA VAL A 54 -21.41 -2.54 23.16
C VAL A 54 -21.86 -2.06 24.54
N VAL A 55 -23.15 -1.77 24.66
CA VAL A 55 -23.75 -1.25 25.90
C VAL A 55 -24.57 -2.29 26.65
N ASP A 56 -25.00 -3.36 25.99
CA ASP A 56 -25.75 -4.47 26.57
C ASP A 56 -25.65 -5.74 25.69
N TYR A 57 -26.09 -6.87 26.23
CA TYR A 57 -26.22 -8.11 25.47
C TYR A 57 -27.45 -8.90 25.94
N THR A 58 -27.96 -9.80 25.12
CA THR A 58 -29.13 -10.62 25.50
C THR A 58 -28.73 -11.84 26.32
N VAL A 59 -29.53 -12.16 27.34
CA VAL A 59 -29.47 -13.41 28.09
C VAL A 59 -30.78 -14.17 27.93
N GLN A 60 -30.71 -15.48 27.63
CA GLN A 60 -31.88 -16.35 27.60
C GLN A 60 -32.25 -16.78 29.03
N ILE A 61 -33.46 -16.47 29.46
CA ILE A 61 -34.00 -16.83 30.77
C ILE A 61 -34.97 -17.99 30.61
N ALA A 62 -34.76 -19.07 31.37
CA ALA A 62 -35.69 -20.18 31.50
C ALA A 62 -36.48 -20.07 32.82
N ASP A 63 -37.80 -20.13 32.76
CA ASP A 63 -38.65 -20.23 33.95
C ASP A 63 -39.74 -21.30 33.78
N LYS A 64 -40.75 -21.29 34.65
CA LYS A 64 -41.87 -22.25 34.63
C LYS A 64 -42.74 -22.21 33.36
N ASP A 65 -42.78 -21.09 32.65
CA ASP A 65 -43.64 -20.85 31.48
C ASP A 65 -42.84 -20.93 30.16
N GLY A 66 -41.54 -21.20 30.21
CA GLY A 66 -40.68 -21.42 29.04
C GLY A 66 -39.42 -20.55 29.03
N THR A 67 -38.85 -20.35 27.85
CA THR A 67 -37.64 -19.54 27.64
C THR A 67 -37.95 -18.23 26.94
N PHE A 68 -37.28 -17.14 27.32
CA PHE A 68 -37.40 -15.81 26.70
C PHE A 68 -36.07 -15.06 26.79
N TYR A 69 -35.86 -14.04 25.96
CA TYR A 69 -34.64 -13.22 26.01
C TYR A 69 -34.90 -11.92 26.78
N VAL A 70 -33.89 -11.44 27.52
CA VAL A 70 -33.88 -10.10 28.13
C VAL A 70 -32.52 -9.44 27.91
N TRP A 71 -32.49 -8.11 27.94
CA TRP A 71 -31.23 -7.37 28.04
C TRP A 71 -30.56 -7.67 29.39
N ALA A 72 -29.26 -7.94 29.39
CA ALA A 72 -28.52 -8.39 30.56
C ALA A 72 -28.59 -7.36 31.70
N ARG A 73 -28.70 -6.06 31.41
CA ARG A 73 -28.92 -5.04 32.46
C ARG A 73 -30.23 -5.21 33.22
N ASN A 74 -31.28 -5.76 32.60
CA ASN A 74 -32.52 -6.10 33.32
C ASN A 74 -32.31 -7.32 34.22
N LEU A 75 -31.57 -8.32 33.75
CA LEU A 75 -31.14 -9.45 34.59
C LEU A 75 -30.29 -8.96 35.78
N ASP A 76 -29.34 -8.05 35.55
CA ASP A 76 -28.47 -7.49 36.59
C ASP A 76 -29.25 -6.83 37.74
N ARG A 77 -30.32 -6.09 37.42
CA ARG A 77 -31.22 -5.52 38.42
C ARG A 77 -31.92 -6.59 39.27
N ALA A 78 -32.33 -7.70 38.64
CA ALA A 78 -32.92 -8.83 39.35
C ALA A 78 -31.90 -9.52 40.27
N LEU A 79 -30.65 -9.66 39.84
CA LEU A 79 -29.56 -10.23 40.63
C LEU A 79 -29.17 -9.33 41.81
N ALA A 80 -29.16 -8.00 41.61
CA ALA A 80 -28.92 -7.03 42.68
C ALA A 80 -30.02 -7.08 43.75
N LEU A 81 -31.29 -7.23 43.32
CA LEU A 81 -32.43 -7.43 44.23
C LEU A 81 -32.29 -8.74 45.00
N GLN A 82 -31.96 -9.83 44.31
CA GLN A 82 -31.70 -11.13 44.91
C GLN A 82 -30.58 -11.08 45.95
N ALA A 83 -29.47 -10.39 45.67
CA ALA A 83 -28.39 -10.23 46.64
C ALA A 83 -28.82 -9.49 47.91
N LYS A 84 -29.87 -8.65 47.82
CA LYS A 84 -30.41 -7.88 48.95
C LYS A 84 -31.51 -8.62 49.72
N GLN A 85 -32.37 -9.35 49.01
CA GLN A 85 -33.62 -9.91 49.57
C GLN A 85 -33.62 -11.45 49.65
N GLY A 86 -32.69 -12.12 48.98
CA GLY A 86 -32.62 -13.58 48.87
C GLY A 86 -33.34 -14.15 47.63
N ASP A 87 -34.17 -13.37 46.94
CA ASP A 87 -34.82 -13.76 45.67
C ASP A 87 -35.08 -12.55 44.75
N ALA A 88 -35.49 -12.81 43.50
CA ALA A 88 -35.75 -11.77 42.50
C ALA A 88 -37.24 -11.53 42.21
N ARG A 89 -38.17 -12.00 43.06
CA ARG A 89 -39.61 -12.04 42.73
C ARG A 89 -40.25 -10.67 42.51
N ASP A 90 -39.77 -9.65 43.20
CA ASP A 90 -40.28 -8.28 43.03
C ASP A 90 -39.85 -7.65 41.70
N TYR A 91 -38.98 -8.31 40.92
CA TYR A 91 -38.54 -7.87 39.60
C TYR A 91 -38.91 -8.89 38.51
N ASN A 92 -40.13 -8.78 37.98
CA ASN A 92 -40.61 -9.70 36.95
C ASN A 92 -39.90 -9.49 35.60
N LEU A 93 -38.91 -10.35 35.30
CA LEU A 93 -38.13 -10.30 34.07
C LEU A 93 -38.96 -10.47 32.79
N ARG A 94 -40.12 -11.14 32.84
CA ARG A 94 -41.00 -11.30 31.67
C ARG A 94 -41.55 -9.97 31.14
N ASN A 95 -41.60 -8.92 31.96
CA ASN A 95 -41.99 -7.59 31.51
C ASN A 95 -40.95 -6.93 30.59
N TYR A 96 -39.75 -7.50 30.49
CA TYR A 96 -38.62 -7.00 29.70
C TYR A 96 -38.22 -7.96 28.58
N GLU A 97 -39.13 -8.84 28.18
CA GLU A 97 -38.91 -9.80 27.11
C GLU A 97 -38.56 -9.10 25.79
N ILE A 98 -37.50 -9.57 25.14
CA ILE A 98 -37.07 -9.15 23.82
C ILE A 98 -37.65 -10.08 22.78
N ASP A 99 -38.28 -9.48 21.79
CA ASP A 99 -38.76 -10.15 20.59
C ASP A 99 -37.94 -9.65 19.40
N PHE A 100 -36.95 -10.45 18.96
CA PHE A 100 -36.06 -10.10 17.85
C PHE A 100 -36.82 -9.74 16.56
N ALA A 101 -38.02 -10.31 16.35
CA ALA A 101 -38.82 -9.99 15.16
C ALA A 101 -39.42 -8.57 15.21
N LYS A 102 -39.56 -7.97 16.40
CA LYS A 102 -40.08 -6.60 16.58
C LYS A 102 -39.00 -5.53 16.54
N ILE A 103 -37.74 -5.90 16.73
CA ILE A 103 -36.56 -5.02 16.69
C ILE A 103 -35.73 -5.23 15.43
N GLN A 104 -36.36 -5.76 14.38
CA GLN A 104 -35.68 -6.13 13.13
C GLN A 104 -35.03 -4.92 12.45
N SER A 105 -35.62 -3.73 12.56
CA SER A 105 -35.05 -2.49 12.02
C SER A 105 -33.69 -2.11 12.64
N GLU A 106 -33.50 -2.41 13.92
CA GLU A 106 -32.28 -2.18 14.66
C GLU A 106 -31.24 -3.28 14.37
N VAL A 107 -31.71 -4.50 14.07
CA VAL A 107 -30.87 -5.64 13.66
C VAL A 107 -30.33 -5.47 12.23
N ASP A 108 -31.14 -4.96 11.30
CA ASP A 108 -30.77 -4.77 9.89
C ASP A 108 -30.13 -3.40 9.61
N SER A 109 -29.62 -2.74 10.66
CA SER A 109 -29.00 -1.42 10.54
C SER A 109 -27.54 -1.50 10.10
N THR A 110 -27.03 -0.40 9.56
CA THR A 110 -25.69 -0.30 8.99
C THR A 110 -24.62 -0.05 10.06
N ASP A 111 -23.35 -0.34 9.75
CA ASP A 111 -22.25 -0.20 10.71
C ASP A 111 -22.04 1.25 11.21
N ASP A 112 -22.51 2.26 10.46
CA ASP A 112 -22.49 3.69 10.82
C ASP A 112 -23.69 4.14 11.69
N SER A 113 -24.63 3.23 11.96
CA SER A 113 -25.81 3.55 12.77
C SER A 113 -25.45 3.85 14.22
N ALA A 114 -26.00 4.95 14.74
CA ALA A 114 -25.77 5.38 16.13
C ALA A 114 -26.33 4.38 17.15
N ASN A 115 -27.42 3.67 16.82
CA ASN A 115 -27.96 2.58 17.62
C ASN A 115 -28.16 1.38 16.68
N ARG A 116 -27.59 0.23 17.04
CA ARG A 116 -27.74 -1.01 16.27
C ARG A 116 -27.67 -2.24 17.15
N ILE A 117 -28.23 -3.34 16.68
CA ILE A 117 -28.18 -4.63 17.37
C ILE A 117 -27.44 -5.63 16.49
N GLU A 118 -26.24 -6.07 16.88
CA GLU A 118 -25.59 -7.18 16.19
C GLU A 118 -26.14 -8.50 16.72
N VAL A 119 -26.63 -9.36 15.84
CA VAL A 119 -27.06 -10.72 16.22
C VAL A 119 -25.99 -11.73 15.84
N MET A 120 -25.45 -12.40 16.84
CA MET A 120 -24.41 -13.43 16.70
C MET A 120 -24.91 -14.79 17.19
N THR A 121 -24.32 -15.84 16.67
CA THR A 121 -24.41 -17.21 17.21
C THR A 121 -23.39 -17.41 18.33
N PRO A 122 -23.57 -18.40 19.22
CA PRO A 122 -22.54 -18.75 20.19
C PRO A 122 -21.20 -19.16 19.55
N ALA A 123 -21.23 -19.71 18.34
CA ALA A 123 -20.02 -20.05 17.60
C ALA A 123 -19.25 -18.81 17.16
N GLU A 124 -19.94 -17.78 16.67
CA GLU A 124 -19.33 -16.49 16.31
C GLU A 124 -18.81 -15.75 17.55
N LEU A 125 -19.54 -15.77 18.67
CA LEU A 125 -19.04 -15.19 19.92
C LEU A 125 -17.82 -15.95 20.45
N ASN A 126 -17.84 -17.29 20.40
CA ASN A 126 -16.67 -18.08 20.78
C ASN A 126 -15.47 -17.78 19.86
N PHE A 127 -15.69 -17.65 18.55
CA PHE A 127 -14.64 -17.23 17.61
C PHE A 127 -14.09 -15.84 17.98
N ALA A 128 -14.97 -14.87 18.24
CA ALA A 128 -14.60 -13.52 18.65
C ALA A 128 -13.72 -13.53 19.91
N LEU A 129 -14.12 -14.26 20.95
CA LEU A 129 -13.35 -14.38 22.20
C LEU A 129 -11.98 -15.05 21.98
N GLN A 130 -11.91 -16.01 21.07
CA GLN A 130 -10.66 -16.70 20.74
C GLN A 130 -9.65 -15.80 20.02
N LEU A 131 -10.08 -14.74 19.31
CA LEU A 131 -9.17 -13.74 18.74
C LEU A 131 -8.31 -13.09 19.83
N ASP A 132 -8.90 -12.87 21.01
CA ASP A 132 -8.23 -12.32 22.20
C ASP A 132 -7.71 -13.39 23.17
N SER A 133 -7.66 -14.66 22.76
CA SER A 133 -7.29 -15.80 23.62
C SER A 133 -8.15 -15.95 24.89
N ILE A 134 -9.41 -15.53 24.82
CA ILE A 134 -10.36 -15.58 25.93
C ILE A 134 -11.17 -16.87 25.84
N GLN A 135 -11.24 -17.61 26.94
CA GLN A 135 -12.05 -18.82 27.00
C GLN A 135 -13.53 -18.47 27.03
N PHE A 136 -14.30 -19.07 26.12
CA PHE A 136 -15.75 -18.92 26.11
C PHE A 136 -16.41 -19.62 27.31
N GLN A 137 -17.32 -18.90 27.97
CA GLN A 137 -18.10 -19.35 29.11
C GLN A 137 -19.60 -19.27 28.76
N PRO A 138 -20.27 -20.38 28.43
CA PRO A 138 -21.68 -20.38 28.04
C PRO A 138 -22.64 -19.80 29.09
N GLU A 139 -22.22 -19.79 30.36
CA GLU A 139 -22.98 -19.27 31.50
C GLU A 139 -23.34 -17.79 31.35
N ILE A 140 -22.55 -17.03 30.57
CA ILE A 140 -22.88 -15.62 30.27
C ILE A 140 -24.17 -15.50 29.45
N LEU A 141 -24.57 -16.53 28.70
CA LEU A 141 -25.67 -16.46 27.74
C LEU A 141 -27.03 -16.89 28.29
N SER A 142 -27.07 -17.55 29.45
CA SER A 142 -28.33 -18.10 29.96
C SER A 142 -28.45 -18.07 31.48
N ALA A 143 -29.68 -17.99 31.97
CA ALA A 143 -30.02 -18.15 33.37
C ALA A 143 -31.35 -18.88 33.53
N SER A 144 -31.62 -19.42 34.71
CA SER A 144 -32.92 -20.00 35.04
C SER A 144 -33.50 -19.41 36.33
N ILE A 145 -34.82 -19.31 36.42
CA ILE A 145 -35.52 -18.87 37.62
C ILE A 145 -36.14 -20.08 38.29
N ASN A 146 -35.71 -20.38 39.53
CA ASN A 146 -36.31 -21.45 40.31
C ASN A 146 -37.74 -21.06 40.73
N ALA A 147 -38.73 -21.83 40.28
CA ALA A 147 -40.15 -21.52 40.54
C ALA A 147 -40.52 -21.54 42.05
N ALA A 148 -39.84 -22.35 42.85
CA ALA A 148 -40.12 -22.50 44.28
C ALA A 148 -39.42 -21.44 45.13
N THR A 149 -38.20 -21.01 44.76
CA THR A 149 -37.39 -20.08 45.56
C THR A 149 -37.32 -18.67 44.98
N GLY A 150 -37.62 -18.47 43.69
CA GLY A 150 -37.49 -17.18 43.01
C GLY A 150 -36.04 -16.78 42.73
N VAL A 151 -35.10 -17.71 42.96
CA VAL A 151 -33.66 -17.49 42.77
C VAL A 151 -33.30 -17.67 41.29
N VAL A 152 -32.53 -16.73 40.75
CA VAL A 152 -31.99 -16.71 39.41
C VAL A 152 -30.58 -17.33 39.40
N SER A 153 -30.36 -18.29 38.49
CA SER A 153 -29.14 -19.10 38.39
C SER A 153 -28.08 -18.52 37.43
N TYR A 154 -27.78 -17.23 37.55
CA TYR A 154 -26.74 -16.58 36.73
C TYR A 154 -25.45 -16.42 37.55
N SER A 155 -24.34 -16.96 37.06
CA SER A 155 -23.02 -16.78 37.66
C SER A 155 -21.92 -16.87 36.60
N ILE A 156 -20.90 -16.04 36.74
CA ILE A 156 -19.73 -16.00 35.86
C ILE A 156 -18.42 -16.21 36.64
N ASN A 157 -18.53 -16.68 37.89
CA ASN A 157 -17.38 -16.95 38.74
C ASN A 157 -17.33 -18.43 39.11
N GLN A 158 -16.16 -18.89 39.53
CA GLN A 158 -15.92 -20.29 39.90
C GLN A 158 -16.69 -20.77 41.15
N TYR A 159 -17.32 -19.86 41.89
CA TYR A 159 -18.05 -20.16 43.12
C TYR A 159 -19.56 -20.38 42.88
N GLY A 160 -20.06 -20.05 41.69
CA GLY A 160 -21.49 -20.16 41.35
C GLY A 160 -22.34 -19.03 41.96
N ASP A 161 -21.72 -18.00 42.53
CA ASP A 161 -22.43 -16.86 43.12
C ASP A 161 -22.88 -15.87 42.05
N SER A 162 -24.04 -15.25 42.24
CA SER A 162 -24.53 -14.19 41.34
C SER A 162 -23.74 -12.89 41.44
N SER A 163 -22.93 -12.74 42.50
CA SER A 163 -22.08 -11.58 42.72
C SER A 163 -20.60 -11.92 42.63
N LEU A 164 -19.78 -10.99 42.15
CA LEU A 164 -18.32 -11.12 42.11
C LEU A 164 -17.64 -10.82 43.46
N SER A 165 -18.40 -10.42 44.49
CA SER A 165 -17.89 -10.14 45.83
C SER A 165 -18.73 -10.81 46.90
N ALA A 166 -18.06 -11.29 47.94
CA ALA A 166 -18.71 -11.92 49.09
C ALA A 166 -19.36 -10.92 50.06
N SER A 167 -19.00 -9.63 50.00
CA SER A 167 -19.44 -8.62 50.99
C SER A 167 -20.50 -7.65 50.48
N SER A 168 -20.59 -7.46 49.17
CA SER A 168 -21.51 -6.50 48.54
C SER A 168 -21.77 -6.91 47.11
N TYR A 169 -22.95 -6.57 46.57
CA TYR A 169 -23.25 -6.86 45.18
C TYR A 169 -22.27 -6.13 44.23
N VAL A 170 -21.45 -6.89 43.53
CA VAL A 170 -20.65 -6.49 42.36
C VAL A 170 -21.19 -7.23 41.14
N SER A 171 -21.60 -6.48 40.12
CA SER A 171 -22.19 -7.00 38.89
C SER A 171 -21.19 -7.78 38.04
N GLY A 172 -21.53 -9.02 37.72
CA GLY A 172 -20.84 -9.78 36.67
C GLY A 172 -21.27 -9.33 35.27
N VAL A 173 -22.50 -8.86 35.11
CA VAL A 173 -23.04 -8.37 33.84
C VAL A 173 -22.25 -7.16 33.35
N ASP A 174 -21.99 -6.17 34.20
CA ASP A 174 -21.22 -4.97 33.82
C ASP A 174 -19.79 -5.34 33.36
N LYS A 175 -19.16 -6.34 34.00
CA LYS A 175 -17.85 -6.86 33.58
C LYS A 175 -17.92 -7.56 32.23
N THR A 176 -19.00 -8.30 31.99
CA THR A 176 -19.24 -8.99 30.72
C THR A 176 -19.48 -8.00 29.59
N ILE A 177 -20.24 -6.91 29.82
CA ILE A 177 -20.46 -5.87 28.82
C ILE A 177 -19.13 -5.22 28.39
N GLY A 178 -18.27 -4.85 29.36
CA GLY A 178 -16.97 -4.26 29.04
C GLY A 178 -16.02 -5.23 28.30
N LEU A 179 -16.10 -6.52 28.61
CA LEU A 179 -15.40 -7.58 27.87
C LEU A 179 -15.91 -7.67 26.43
N LEU A 180 -17.22 -7.79 26.25
CA LEU A 180 -17.85 -7.92 24.94
C LEU A 180 -17.60 -6.69 24.06
N ASP A 181 -17.57 -5.48 24.63
CA ASP A 181 -17.21 -4.26 23.89
C ASP A 181 -15.81 -4.33 23.26
N SER A 182 -14.83 -4.87 24.01
CA SER A 182 -13.45 -5.00 23.51
C SER A 182 -13.37 -6.07 22.43
N VAL A 183 -13.94 -7.24 22.71
CA VAL A 183 -13.93 -8.41 21.82
C VAL A 183 -14.69 -8.13 20.52
N PHE A 184 -15.80 -7.39 20.60
CA PHE A 184 -16.63 -7.07 19.46
C PHE A 184 -15.91 -6.17 18.45
N LYS A 185 -15.10 -5.21 18.93
CA LYS A 185 -14.31 -4.32 18.05
C LYS A 185 -13.32 -5.10 17.20
N GLU A 186 -12.63 -6.07 17.80
CA GLU A 186 -11.69 -6.93 17.06
C GLU A 186 -12.44 -7.86 16.10
N TRP A 187 -13.53 -8.47 16.56
CA TRP A 187 -14.37 -9.32 15.73
C TRP A 187 -14.95 -8.59 14.52
N MET A 188 -15.33 -7.32 14.67
CA MET A 188 -15.81 -6.52 13.54
C MET A 188 -14.76 -6.42 12.44
N VAL A 189 -13.52 -6.07 12.77
CA VAL A 189 -12.44 -5.96 11.78
C VAL A 189 -12.23 -7.29 11.05
N VAL A 190 -12.12 -8.39 11.79
CA VAL A 190 -11.87 -9.72 11.20
C VAL A 190 -13.06 -10.22 10.39
N SER A 191 -14.28 -10.09 10.90
CA SER A 191 -15.49 -10.57 10.24
C SER A 191 -15.78 -9.80 8.95
N ARG A 192 -15.57 -8.49 8.91
CA ARG A 192 -15.75 -7.66 7.70
C ARG A 192 -14.68 -7.97 6.66
N GLY A 193 -13.42 -8.17 7.08
CA GLY A 193 -12.35 -8.67 6.22
C GLY A 193 -12.69 -10.01 5.58
N LEU A 194 -13.19 -10.97 6.36
CA LEU A 194 -13.62 -12.28 5.86
C LEU A 194 -14.83 -12.17 4.92
N ALA A 195 -15.81 -11.36 5.26
CA ALA A 195 -16.98 -11.13 4.42
C ALA A 195 -16.60 -10.56 3.06
N ALA A 196 -15.71 -9.55 3.02
CA ALA A 196 -15.19 -8.99 1.78
C ALA A 196 -14.43 -10.04 0.94
N ARG A 197 -13.55 -10.82 1.57
CA ARG A 197 -12.83 -11.94 0.92
C ARG A 197 -13.78 -12.95 0.29
N MET A 198 -14.83 -13.36 1.00
CA MET A 198 -15.83 -14.31 0.51
C MET A 198 -16.67 -13.71 -0.61
N ALA A 199 -17.08 -12.45 -0.47
CA ALA A 199 -17.87 -11.75 -1.48
C ALA A 199 -17.09 -11.63 -2.80
N LEU A 200 -15.82 -11.25 -2.76
CA LEU A 200 -14.95 -11.14 -3.95
C LEU A 200 -14.62 -12.49 -4.60
N GLN A 201 -14.74 -13.59 -3.88
CA GLN A 201 -14.61 -14.94 -4.45
C GLN A 201 -15.94 -15.50 -4.95
N GLY A 202 -17.06 -14.89 -4.55
CA GLY A 202 -18.42 -15.30 -4.91
C GLY A 202 -19.16 -14.21 -5.69
N GLY A 203 -20.15 -13.60 -5.04
CA GLY A 203 -21.10 -12.68 -5.70
C GLY A 203 -20.48 -11.42 -6.31
N LEU A 204 -19.31 -10.98 -5.82
CA LEU A 204 -18.57 -9.81 -6.32
C LEU A 204 -17.33 -10.20 -7.13
N SER A 205 -17.19 -11.46 -7.54
CA SER A 205 -16.04 -11.93 -8.32
C SER A 205 -15.78 -11.17 -9.62
N ALA A 206 -16.82 -10.59 -10.24
CA ALA A 206 -16.68 -9.74 -11.41
C ALA A 206 -15.86 -8.45 -11.14
N PHE A 207 -15.69 -8.05 -9.87
CA PHE A 207 -14.95 -6.87 -9.44
C PHE A 207 -13.53 -7.18 -8.96
N ALA A 208 -13.18 -8.45 -8.74
CA ALA A 208 -11.84 -8.88 -8.34
C ALA A 208 -10.85 -8.94 -9.54
N GLN A 209 -11.09 -8.17 -10.60
CA GLN A 209 -10.25 -8.16 -11.79
C GLN A 209 -8.86 -7.63 -11.43
N GLY A 210 -7.80 -8.29 -11.91
CA GLY A 210 -6.44 -7.83 -11.66
C GLY A 210 -5.87 -8.18 -10.30
N ILE A 211 -6.63 -8.81 -9.40
CA ILE A 211 -6.16 -9.28 -8.08
C ILE A 211 -6.58 -10.73 -7.80
N ARG A 212 -5.88 -11.37 -6.88
CA ARG A 212 -6.33 -12.62 -6.25
C ARG A 212 -5.98 -12.60 -4.77
N TYR A 213 -6.76 -13.31 -3.97
CA TYR A 213 -6.38 -13.60 -2.60
C TYR A 213 -5.45 -14.83 -2.56
N ASP A 214 -4.30 -14.69 -1.91
CA ASP A 214 -3.34 -15.76 -1.66
C ASP A 214 -3.50 -16.25 -0.22
N ALA A 215 -4.16 -17.41 -0.07
CA ALA A 215 -4.41 -18.00 1.25
C ALA A 215 -3.13 -18.45 1.97
N THR A 216 -2.01 -18.62 1.26
CA THR A 216 -0.73 -18.99 1.90
C THR A 216 -0.03 -17.78 2.50
N LEU A 217 -0.20 -16.62 1.89
CA LEU A 217 0.34 -15.35 2.37
C LEU A 217 -0.62 -14.59 3.28
N ASP A 218 -1.90 -14.98 3.29
CA ASP A 218 -3.00 -14.20 3.87
C ASP A 218 -3.04 -12.77 3.31
N LYS A 219 -2.89 -12.63 1.99
CA LYS A 219 -2.78 -11.33 1.31
C LYS A 219 -3.49 -11.30 -0.03
N TYR A 220 -3.95 -10.12 -0.44
CA TYR A 220 -4.29 -9.86 -1.84
C TYR A 220 -3.02 -9.54 -2.62
N VAL A 221 -2.88 -10.15 -3.80
CA VAL A 221 -1.75 -9.92 -4.69
C VAL A 221 -2.24 -9.52 -6.08
N ALA A 222 -1.51 -8.62 -6.73
CA ALA A 222 -1.75 -8.29 -8.13
C ALA A 222 -1.58 -9.54 -9.02
N THR A 223 -2.44 -9.67 -10.03
CA THR A 223 -2.35 -10.67 -11.09
C THR A 223 -1.99 -10.06 -12.45
N THR A 224 -1.86 -8.73 -12.49
CA THR A 224 -1.51 -7.97 -13.69
C THR A 224 -0.51 -6.87 -13.33
N SER A 225 0.23 -6.37 -14.33
CA SER A 225 1.10 -5.20 -14.21
C SER A 225 0.32 -3.88 -14.09
N ARG A 226 -0.97 -3.92 -13.77
CA ARG A 226 -1.83 -2.74 -13.61
C ARG A 226 -2.42 -2.66 -12.20
N GLN A 227 -1.88 -3.48 -11.28
CA GLN A 227 -2.15 -3.38 -9.85
C GLN A 227 -3.67 -3.40 -9.58
N LEU A 228 -4.23 -2.42 -8.85
CA LEU A 228 -5.65 -2.30 -8.54
C LEU A 228 -6.48 -1.61 -9.64
N ALA A 229 -5.86 -1.03 -10.67
CA ALA A 229 -6.61 -0.32 -11.71
C ALA A 229 -7.77 -1.16 -12.33
N PRO A 230 -7.60 -2.48 -12.64
CA PRO A 230 -8.71 -3.28 -13.16
C PRO A 230 -9.88 -3.47 -12.17
N VAL A 231 -9.64 -3.42 -10.86
CA VAL A 231 -10.70 -3.43 -9.83
C VAL A 231 -11.52 -2.14 -9.95
N PHE A 232 -10.85 -0.98 -9.95
CA PHE A 232 -11.52 0.32 -10.12
C PHE A 232 -12.25 0.41 -11.46
N GLU A 233 -11.69 -0.12 -12.55
CA GLU A 233 -12.39 -0.19 -13.84
C GLU A 233 -13.68 -0.99 -13.77
N ALA A 234 -13.68 -2.14 -13.08
CA ALA A 234 -14.88 -2.95 -12.90
C ALA A 234 -15.93 -2.19 -12.08
N ILE A 235 -15.51 -1.51 -11.01
CA ILE A 235 -16.36 -0.66 -10.18
C ILE A 235 -16.97 0.47 -11.02
N PHE A 236 -16.18 1.17 -11.83
CA PHE A 236 -16.62 2.27 -12.68
C PHE A 236 -17.55 1.82 -13.80
N LYS A 237 -17.28 0.67 -14.44
CA LYS A 237 -18.16 0.08 -15.47
C LYS A 237 -19.56 -0.22 -14.94
N ALA A 238 -19.68 -0.54 -13.65
CA ALA A 238 -20.96 -0.85 -13.00
C ALA A 238 -21.60 0.36 -12.29
N ALA A 239 -20.97 1.53 -12.34
CA ALA A 239 -21.52 2.74 -11.72
C ALA A 239 -22.84 3.16 -12.40
N PRO A 240 -23.75 3.82 -11.67
CA PRO A 240 -24.96 4.41 -12.26
C PRO A 240 -24.63 5.32 -13.45
N THR A 241 -25.40 5.22 -14.54
CA THR A 241 -25.18 6.04 -15.74
C THR A 241 -25.57 7.51 -15.54
N GLU A 242 -26.57 7.75 -14.68
CA GLU A 242 -27.04 9.08 -14.31
C GLU A 242 -26.61 9.41 -12.89
N ASN A 243 -26.20 10.65 -12.65
CA ASN A 243 -25.77 11.13 -11.33
C ASN A 243 -26.86 11.96 -10.62
N THR A 244 -28.13 11.56 -10.75
CA THR A 244 -29.23 12.17 -10.01
C THR A 244 -29.05 11.94 -8.50
N ASP A 245 -29.25 12.96 -7.68
CA ASP A 245 -29.13 12.90 -6.21
C ASP A 245 -27.80 12.28 -5.73
N ASN A 246 -26.69 12.58 -6.41
CA ASN A 246 -25.35 12.07 -6.08
C ASN A 246 -25.26 10.53 -6.06
N ALA A 247 -26.06 9.84 -6.86
CA ALA A 247 -26.10 8.37 -6.89
C ALA A 247 -24.72 7.73 -7.12
N ILE A 248 -23.85 8.35 -7.93
CA ILE A 248 -22.50 7.84 -8.18
C ILE A 248 -21.63 7.97 -6.94
N ALA A 249 -21.64 9.11 -6.26
CA ALA A 249 -20.89 9.29 -5.01
C ALA A 249 -21.33 8.31 -3.93
N HIS A 250 -22.64 8.10 -3.76
CA HIS A 250 -23.16 7.09 -2.81
C HIS A 250 -22.77 5.67 -3.19
N TYR A 251 -22.75 5.33 -4.48
CA TYR A 251 -22.28 4.04 -4.98
C TYR A 251 -20.79 3.83 -4.69
N LEU A 252 -19.95 4.83 -4.98
CA LEU A 252 -18.51 4.76 -4.74
C LEU A 252 -18.18 4.71 -3.24
N ALA A 253 -18.91 5.45 -2.40
CA ALA A 253 -18.75 5.39 -0.95
C ALA A 253 -19.00 3.99 -0.38
N LYS A 254 -20.04 3.29 -0.88
CA LYS A 254 -20.30 1.88 -0.50
C LYS A 254 -19.19 0.93 -0.98
N TRP A 255 -18.64 1.18 -2.17
CA TRP A 255 -17.47 0.42 -2.63
C TRP A 255 -16.25 0.69 -1.78
N ASN A 256 -16.04 1.93 -1.35
CA ASN A 256 -14.95 2.31 -0.48
C ASN A 256 -14.96 1.49 0.82
N GLU A 257 -16.12 1.27 1.43
CA GLU A 257 -16.26 0.40 2.62
C GLU A 257 -15.70 -1.02 2.40
N ILE A 258 -15.95 -1.60 1.21
CA ILE A 258 -15.42 -2.92 0.84
C ILE A 258 -13.91 -2.83 0.58
N LEU A 259 -13.47 -1.80 -0.16
CA LEU A 259 -12.07 -1.61 -0.52
C LEU A 259 -11.18 -1.39 0.73
N TRP A 260 -11.68 -0.72 1.77
CA TRP A 260 -11.01 -0.58 3.07
C TRP A 260 -10.73 -1.92 3.76
N GLN A 261 -11.48 -2.98 3.44
CA GLN A 261 -11.21 -4.34 3.91
C GLN A 261 -10.14 -5.08 3.08
N ILE A 262 -9.78 -4.54 1.90
CA ILE A 262 -8.78 -5.11 0.99
C ILE A 262 -7.42 -4.47 1.23
N TYR A 263 -7.38 -3.14 1.39
CA TYR A 263 -6.16 -2.34 1.42
C TYR A 263 -5.11 -2.80 2.44
N PRO A 264 -5.45 -3.11 3.71
CA PRO A 264 -4.46 -3.51 4.71
C PRO A 264 -3.71 -4.80 4.33
N ASP A 265 -4.38 -5.68 3.58
CA ASP A 265 -3.86 -6.98 3.18
C ASP A 265 -3.35 -6.98 1.71
N TYR A 266 -3.38 -5.84 1.02
CA TYR A 266 -2.94 -5.75 -0.37
C TYR A 266 -1.41 -5.61 -0.48
N GLN A 267 -0.82 -6.48 -1.29
CA GLN A 267 0.59 -6.45 -1.63
C GLN A 267 0.79 -5.88 -3.04
N ILE A 268 1.39 -4.69 -3.09
CA ILE A 268 1.81 -4.05 -4.34
C ILE A 268 2.87 -4.92 -5.02
N SER A 269 2.72 -5.17 -6.32
CA SER A 269 3.81 -5.78 -7.10
C SER A 269 4.89 -4.75 -7.38
N SER A 270 6.11 -4.95 -6.89
CA SER A 270 7.25 -4.11 -7.26
C SER A 270 7.70 -4.46 -8.68
N GLY A 271 7.82 -3.46 -9.57
CA GLY A 271 8.48 -3.62 -10.86
C GLY A 271 10.01 -3.77 -10.72
N ASP A 272 10.73 -3.78 -11.84
CA ASP A 272 12.20 -3.83 -11.84
C ASP A 272 12.78 -2.50 -11.34
N THR A 273 12.95 -2.33 -10.04
CA THR A 273 13.62 -1.17 -9.44
C THR A 273 15.11 -1.46 -9.24
N VAL A 274 15.99 -0.65 -9.85
CA VAL A 274 17.45 -0.85 -9.83
C VAL A 274 18.07 -0.47 -8.48
N SER A 275 17.52 0.52 -7.79
CA SER A 275 17.95 0.96 -6.45
C SER A 275 16.78 1.47 -5.64
N GLY A 276 16.63 0.99 -4.40
CA GLY A 276 15.96 1.64 -3.26
C GLY A 276 14.47 2.02 -3.33
N GLY A 277 13.93 2.40 -4.48
CA GLY A 277 12.58 2.89 -4.67
C GLY A 277 11.53 1.82 -4.37
N SER A 278 10.64 2.13 -3.45
CA SER A 278 9.50 1.28 -3.10
C SER A 278 8.23 2.10 -3.10
N ILE A 279 7.20 1.59 -3.73
CA ILE A 279 5.87 2.20 -3.70
C ILE A 279 5.19 1.82 -2.39
N ALA A 280 4.69 2.81 -1.66
CA ALA A 280 3.86 2.61 -0.48
C ALA A 280 2.39 2.48 -0.87
N PHE A 281 1.61 1.75 -0.05
CA PHE A 281 0.16 1.79 -0.18
C PHE A 281 -0.38 3.04 0.51
N ASP A 282 -0.53 4.13 -0.25
CA ASP A 282 -1.00 5.42 0.24
C ASP A 282 -2.00 6.08 -0.72
N GLN A 283 -2.36 7.34 -0.44
CA GLN A 283 -3.30 8.09 -1.30
C GLN A 283 -2.73 8.38 -2.70
N VAL A 284 -1.41 8.45 -2.87
CA VAL A 284 -0.76 8.69 -4.18
C VAL A 284 -0.92 7.44 -5.03
N PHE A 285 -0.61 6.28 -4.47
CA PHE A 285 -0.88 4.99 -5.12
C PHE A 285 -2.35 4.87 -5.49
N LEU A 286 -3.28 5.06 -4.54
CA LEU A 286 -4.71 4.99 -4.81
C LEU A 286 -5.15 5.97 -5.92
N MET A 287 -4.65 7.21 -5.89
CA MET A 287 -4.93 8.20 -6.92
C MET A 287 -4.46 7.74 -8.30
N GLN A 288 -3.26 7.16 -8.42
CA GLN A 288 -2.76 6.58 -9.68
C GLN A 288 -3.74 5.52 -10.21
N GLN A 289 -4.23 4.63 -9.34
CA GLN A 289 -5.14 3.54 -9.72
C GLN A 289 -6.51 4.06 -10.15
N ILE A 290 -7.03 5.05 -9.42
CA ILE A 290 -8.31 5.72 -9.71
C ILE A 290 -8.23 6.45 -11.05
N VAL A 291 -7.18 7.23 -11.29
CA VAL A 291 -6.99 7.96 -12.55
C VAL A 291 -6.85 6.98 -13.72
N ALA A 292 -6.03 5.94 -13.58
CA ALA A 292 -5.87 4.92 -14.61
C ALA A 292 -7.20 4.28 -15.03
N ALA A 293 -8.07 3.99 -14.06
CA ALA A 293 -9.41 3.45 -14.32
C ALA A 293 -10.38 4.49 -14.90
N TYR A 294 -10.32 5.73 -14.40
CA TYR A 294 -11.14 6.84 -14.86
C TYR A 294 -10.86 7.16 -16.34
N GLU A 295 -9.60 7.16 -16.75
CA GLU A 295 -9.19 7.37 -18.14
C GLU A 295 -9.56 6.20 -19.06
N ALA A 296 -9.59 4.97 -18.54
CA ALA A 296 -9.91 3.77 -19.31
C ALA A 296 -11.41 3.58 -19.53
N VAL A 297 -12.25 3.96 -18.56
CA VAL A 297 -13.70 3.67 -18.55
C VAL A 297 -14.55 4.93 -18.64
N GLY A 298 -14.16 5.98 -17.94
CA GLY A 298 -14.99 7.16 -17.70
C GLY A 298 -16.13 6.90 -16.72
N VAL A 299 -16.48 7.92 -15.94
CA VAL A 299 -17.67 7.95 -15.09
C VAL A 299 -18.27 9.34 -15.23
N ASN A 300 -19.61 9.47 -15.18
CA ASN A 300 -20.28 10.77 -15.22
C ASN A 300 -20.19 11.50 -13.86
N TYR A 301 -18.96 11.65 -13.38
CA TYR A 301 -18.62 12.31 -12.13
C TYR A 301 -17.19 12.82 -12.24
N ASP A 302 -16.93 14.02 -11.71
CA ASP A 302 -15.60 14.61 -11.82
C ASP A 302 -14.59 13.88 -10.92
N ILE A 303 -13.31 13.99 -11.28
CA ILE A 303 -12.24 13.26 -10.60
C ILE A 303 -12.10 13.63 -9.11
N ARG A 304 -12.44 14.86 -8.72
CA ARG A 304 -12.41 15.27 -7.30
C ARG A 304 -13.51 14.59 -6.53
N GLY A 305 -14.73 14.57 -7.08
CA GLY A 305 -15.85 13.83 -6.50
C GLY A 305 -15.55 12.33 -6.36
N ILE A 306 -14.95 11.72 -7.38
CA ILE A 306 -14.55 10.30 -7.34
C ILE A 306 -13.50 10.07 -6.25
N ALA A 307 -12.45 10.89 -6.20
CA ALA A 307 -11.40 10.82 -5.19
C ALA A 307 -11.96 10.95 -3.77
N HIS A 308 -12.82 11.95 -3.55
CA HIS A 308 -13.50 12.16 -2.27
C HIS A 308 -14.30 10.94 -1.83
N ALA A 309 -15.11 10.37 -2.74
CA ALA A 309 -15.92 9.19 -2.45
C ALA A 309 -15.09 7.93 -2.15
N LEU A 310 -13.84 7.90 -2.62
CA LEU A 310 -12.86 6.83 -2.41
C LEU A 310 -11.79 7.20 -1.36
N SER A 311 -12.05 8.22 -0.54
CA SER A 311 -11.18 8.67 0.56
C SER A 311 -9.76 9.11 0.15
N VAL A 312 -9.58 9.54 -1.09
CA VAL A 312 -8.44 10.35 -1.50
C VAL A 312 -8.79 11.82 -1.27
N ASP A 313 -7.89 12.56 -0.62
CA ASP A 313 -8.13 13.96 -0.27
C ASP A 313 -8.24 14.84 -1.52
N ASP A 314 -9.47 15.22 -1.87
CA ASP A 314 -9.79 15.96 -3.08
C ASP A 314 -9.35 17.42 -3.06
N ALA A 315 -9.04 17.96 -1.87
CA ALA A 315 -8.52 19.30 -1.72
C ALA A 315 -7.09 19.43 -2.27
N LYS A 316 -6.33 18.33 -2.30
CA LYS A 316 -4.97 18.26 -2.86
C LYS A 316 -4.97 18.22 -4.39
N ILE A 317 -6.08 17.84 -5.01
CA ILE A 317 -6.10 17.64 -6.46
C ILE A 317 -5.99 18.99 -7.16
N VAL A 318 -5.14 19.08 -8.18
CA VAL A 318 -5.03 20.22 -9.09
C VAL A 318 -5.33 19.71 -10.50
N THR A 319 -6.28 20.35 -11.19
CA THR A 319 -6.73 19.93 -12.52
C THR A 319 -6.49 21.05 -13.52
N ASN A 320 -6.27 20.69 -14.79
CA ASN A 320 -6.11 21.63 -15.90
C ASN A 320 -7.25 21.49 -16.93
N THR A 321 -7.33 22.47 -17.83
CA THR A 321 -8.11 22.44 -19.06
C THR A 321 -7.17 22.53 -20.27
N LEU A 322 -7.63 22.11 -21.45
CA LEU A 322 -6.84 22.14 -22.70
C LEU A 322 -6.19 23.50 -23.03
N THR A 323 -6.74 24.60 -22.50
CA THR A 323 -6.32 25.97 -22.82
C THR A 323 -5.45 26.62 -21.76
N ASP A 324 -5.32 25.99 -20.58
CA ASP A 324 -4.51 26.55 -19.52
C ASP A 324 -3.05 26.61 -19.98
N LYS A 325 -2.33 27.64 -19.50
CA LYS A 325 -0.90 27.82 -19.80
C LYS A 325 -0.03 27.72 -18.57
N ALA A 326 -0.57 28.10 -17.41
CA ALA A 326 0.08 27.95 -16.13
C ALA A 326 -0.88 27.22 -15.19
N VAL A 327 -0.39 26.18 -14.52
CA VAL A 327 -1.12 25.40 -13.52
C VAL A 327 -0.26 25.43 -12.26
N ASN A 328 -0.73 26.10 -11.23
CA ASN A 328 0.04 26.31 -10.00
C ASN A 328 -0.60 25.53 -8.86
N GLY A 329 0.23 24.84 -8.08
CA GLY A 329 -0.14 24.22 -6.83
C GLY A 329 -0.10 25.22 -5.69
N THR A 330 0.10 24.71 -4.49
CA THR A 330 -0.04 25.43 -3.24
C THR A 330 1.27 25.46 -2.46
N SER A 331 1.17 25.53 -1.12
CA SER A 331 2.31 25.37 -0.22
C SER A 331 2.20 24.06 0.59
N GLY A 332 1.24 23.21 0.20
CA GLY A 332 0.93 21.93 0.81
C GLY A 332 1.29 20.78 -0.12
N ILE A 333 0.58 19.67 0.00
CA ILE A 333 0.73 18.54 -0.91
C ILE A 333 -0.25 18.72 -2.06
N ASP A 334 0.23 18.71 -3.30
CA ASP A 334 -0.61 18.84 -4.48
C ASP A 334 -0.53 17.59 -5.39
N TYR A 335 -1.69 17.16 -5.88
CA TYR A 335 -1.89 16.05 -6.82
C TYR A 335 -2.32 16.62 -8.16
N PHE A 336 -1.35 16.95 -9.01
CA PHE A 336 -1.61 17.46 -10.36
C PHE A 336 -2.09 16.33 -11.25
N TYR A 337 -3.37 16.34 -11.63
CA TYR A 337 -3.86 15.47 -12.69
C TYR A 337 -3.71 16.18 -14.03
N ILE A 338 -2.68 15.77 -14.78
CA ILE A 338 -2.28 16.37 -16.05
C ILE A 338 -3.04 15.68 -17.18
N THR A 339 -3.95 16.43 -17.78
CA THR A 339 -4.73 16.02 -18.96
C THR A 339 -4.23 16.75 -20.21
N GLY A 340 -4.88 16.56 -21.36
CA GLY A 340 -4.42 17.16 -22.62
C GLY A 340 -4.27 18.68 -22.61
N GLY A 341 -3.55 19.21 -23.60
CA GLY A 341 -3.08 20.59 -23.65
C GLY A 341 -1.60 20.70 -23.25
N ASP A 342 -1.00 21.86 -23.47
CA ASP A 342 0.42 22.11 -23.19
C ASP A 342 0.52 23.17 -22.08
N HIS A 343 1.03 22.78 -20.92
CA HIS A 343 1.03 23.58 -19.69
C HIS A 343 2.44 23.75 -19.12
N THR A 344 2.63 24.85 -18.40
CA THR A 344 3.70 24.98 -17.42
C THR A 344 3.10 24.74 -16.03
N LEU A 345 3.54 23.67 -15.36
CA LEU A 345 3.12 23.30 -14.02
C LEU A 345 4.15 23.77 -12.99
N SER A 346 3.68 24.38 -11.90
CA SER A 346 4.51 24.79 -10.78
C SER A 346 3.95 24.19 -9.51
N GLY A 347 4.66 23.24 -8.91
CA GLY A 347 4.27 22.56 -7.67
C GLY A 347 4.03 23.54 -6.53
N GLY A 348 5.03 24.36 -6.25
CA GLY A 348 5.00 25.36 -5.21
C GLY A 348 5.95 24.95 -4.10
N VAL A 349 5.48 25.01 -2.86
CA VAL A 349 6.23 24.47 -1.70
C VAL A 349 5.49 23.24 -1.22
N GLY A 350 6.19 22.23 -0.72
CA GLY A 350 5.58 20.97 -0.29
C GLY A 350 5.95 19.82 -1.20
N SER A 351 5.33 18.66 -0.96
CA SER A 351 5.53 17.46 -1.78
C SER A 351 4.47 17.40 -2.86
N ASP A 352 4.89 17.40 -4.12
CA ASP A 352 4.04 17.50 -5.29
C ASP A 352 4.09 16.22 -6.15
N TYR A 353 2.92 15.78 -6.60
CA TYR A 353 2.74 14.54 -7.34
C TYR A 353 2.06 14.83 -8.67
N TYR A 354 2.77 14.56 -9.76
CA TYR A 354 2.37 14.90 -11.12
C TYR A 354 1.87 13.66 -11.85
N PHE A 355 0.55 13.45 -11.83
CA PHE A 355 -0.12 12.33 -12.50
C PHE A 355 -0.26 12.61 -14.00
N VAL A 356 0.64 12.04 -14.80
CA VAL A 356 0.67 12.16 -16.27
C VAL A 356 -0.39 11.24 -16.86
N GLY A 357 -1.50 11.84 -17.28
CA GLY A 357 -2.61 11.15 -17.94
C GLY A 357 -2.22 10.57 -19.30
N LYS A 358 -2.98 9.59 -19.78
CA LYS A 358 -2.72 8.88 -21.05
C LYS A 358 -2.73 9.79 -22.29
N ASP A 359 -3.45 10.90 -22.21
CA ASP A 359 -3.60 11.90 -23.30
C ASP A 359 -2.95 13.25 -22.92
N ALA A 360 -2.05 13.29 -21.94
CA ALA A 360 -1.31 14.51 -21.59
C ALA A 360 -0.53 15.06 -22.80
N GLY A 361 -0.34 16.38 -22.86
CA GLY A 361 0.28 17.05 -24.00
C GLY A 361 1.79 17.19 -23.85
N SER A 362 2.31 18.32 -24.32
CA SER A 362 3.71 18.72 -24.14
C SER A 362 3.82 19.65 -22.93
N ASP A 363 3.98 19.06 -21.75
CA ASP A 363 3.95 19.76 -20.47
C ASP A 363 5.36 20.05 -19.94
N GLN A 364 5.48 21.15 -19.18
CA GLN A 364 6.72 21.55 -18.52
C GLN A 364 6.48 21.64 -17.01
N ILE A 365 7.22 20.86 -16.23
CA ILE A 365 7.20 20.90 -14.76
C ILE A 365 8.35 21.80 -14.29
N VAL A 366 8.01 22.76 -13.44
CA VAL A 366 8.93 23.68 -12.76
C VAL A 366 8.74 23.48 -11.26
N ASP A 367 9.56 22.61 -10.70
CA ASP A 367 9.48 22.25 -9.28
C ASP A 367 10.76 22.68 -8.58
N TYR A 368 10.63 23.55 -7.59
CA TYR A 368 11.74 24.02 -6.77
C TYR A 368 11.36 23.98 -5.31
N GLY A 369 12.08 23.17 -4.52
CA GLY A 369 11.78 22.92 -3.12
C GLY A 369 12.96 23.15 -2.19
N ARG A 370 12.75 22.76 -0.94
CA ARG A 370 13.72 22.74 0.18
C ARG A 370 14.09 21.31 0.60
N GLY A 371 13.84 20.32 -0.27
CA GLY A 371 14.11 18.90 -0.01
C GLY A 371 12.86 18.08 0.33
N GLU A 372 11.66 18.60 0.05
CA GLU A 372 10.44 17.80 -0.03
C GLU A 372 10.54 16.76 -1.16
N ILE A 373 9.79 15.66 -1.03
CA ILE A 373 9.79 14.59 -2.03
C ILE A 373 8.75 14.91 -3.10
N ASN A 374 9.16 14.92 -4.37
CA ASN A 374 8.28 15.14 -5.51
C ASN A 374 8.30 13.95 -6.46
N GLU A 375 7.14 13.60 -7.02
CA GLU A 375 7.02 12.41 -7.89
C GLU A 375 6.34 12.72 -9.22
N LEU A 376 6.86 12.14 -10.30
CA LEU A 376 6.16 12.06 -11.58
C LEU A 376 5.51 10.68 -11.73
N VAL A 377 4.19 10.63 -11.83
CA VAL A 377 3.43 9.38 -11.75
C VAL A 377 2.71 9.14 -13.08
N PHE A 378 3.08 8.11 -13.83
CA PHE A 378 2.38 7.72 -15.06
C PHE A 378 1.16 6.87 -14.74
N THR A 379 0.00 7.23 -15.31
CA THR A 379 -1.29 6.53 -15.05
C THR A 379 -1.59 5.45 -16.10
N ALA A 380 -0.89 5.47 -17.24
CA ALA A 380 -1.07 4.50 -18.31
C ALA A 380 0.23 3.89 -18.86
N ALA A 381 1.37 4.58 -18.76
CA ALA A 381 2.64 4.15 -19.36
C ALA A 381 3.45 3.25 -18.41
N ARG A 382 4.15 2.25 -18.99
CA ARG A 382 5.21 1.49 -18.33
C ARG A 382 6.57 2.13 -18.60
N ALA A 383 7.57 1.79 -17.81
CA ALA A 383 8.96 2.20 -18.04
C ALA A 383 9.46 1.85 -19.46
N ALA A 384 9.06 0.70 -20.00
CA ALA A 384 9.42 0.26 -21.35
C ALA A 384 8.77 1.08 -22.47
N ASP A 385 7.70 1.84 -22.16
CA ASP A 385 7.01 2.70 -23.11
C ASP A 385 7.65 4.10 -23.17
N ILE A 386 8.72 4.35 -22.42
CA ILE A 386 9.31 5.69 -22.26
C ILE A 386 10.66 5.80 -22.96
N THR A 387 10.88 6.97 -23.57
CA THR A 387 12.22 7.46 -23.92
C THR A 387 12.53 8.68 -23.05
N ALA A 388 13.61 8.63 -22.28
CA ALA A 388 14.09 9.74 -21.47
C ALA A 388 15.44 10.24 -21.98
N VAL A 389 15.59 11.56 -22.13
CA VAL A 389 16.85 12.19 -22.55
C VAL A 389 17.12 13.43 -21.71
N ARG A 390 18.41 13.72 -21.50
CA ARG A 390 18.85 14.98 -20.89
C ARG A 390 19.08 16.02 -21.96
N GLU A 391 18.46 17.20 -21.80
CA GLU A 391 18.66 18.37 -22.65
C GLU A 391 19.16 19.54 -21.80
N GLY A 392 20.47 19.79 -21.80
CA GLY A 392 21.08 20.74 -20.86
C GLY A 392 20.97 20.24 -19.42
N GLN A 393 20.19 20.93 -18.59
CA GLN A 393 19.89 20.54 -17.20
C GLN A 393 18.45 20.01 -17.03
N ASP A 394 17.69 19.95 -18.13
CA ASP A 394 16.32 19.48 -18.13
C ASP A 394 16.26 17.99 -18.46
N LEU A 395 15.28 17.31 -17.89
CA LEU A 395 14.89 15.97 -18.28
C LEU A 395 13.72 16.04 -19.25
N ILE A 396 13.85 15.41 -20.41
CA ILE A 396 12.78 15.28 -21.40
C ILE A 396 12.32 13.82 -21.42
N ILE A 397 11.04 13.60 -21.14
CA ILE A 397 10.43 12.29 -21.10
C ILE A 397 9.38 12.24 -22.20
N SER A 398 9.49 11.28 -23.11
CA SER A 398 8.54 11.05 -24.19
C SER A 398 7.87 9.70 -24.01
N VAL A 399 6.55 9.67 -24.10
CA VAL A 399 5.79 8.41 -24.15
C VAL A 399 5.76 7.93 -25.59
N ASN A 400 6.38 6.78 -25.85
CA ASN A 400 6.58 6.25 -27.18
C ASN A 400 5.23 5.95 -27.86
N GLY A 401 5.05 6.47 -29.07
CA GLY A 401 3.82 6.27 -29.85
C GLY A 401 2.68 7.24 -29.52
N THR A 402 2.88 8.21 -28.61
CA THR A 402 1.92 9.30 -28.34
C THR A 402 2.57 10.67 -28.61
N SER A 403 1.82 11.75 -28.43
CA SER A 403 2.33 13.13 -28.42
C SER A 403 2.72 13.62 -27.03
N THR A 404 2.63 12.76 -26.00
CA THR A 404 2.88 13.13 -24.62
C THR A 404 4.37 13.31 -24.39
N VAL A 405 4.75 14.52 -23.98
CA VAL A 405 6.12 14.88 -23.64
C VAL A 405 6.10 15.67 -22.34
N VAL A 406 6.91 15.26 -21.37
CA VAL A 406 7.08 15.99 -20.11
C VAL A 406 8.51 16.48 -20.03
N ARG A 407 8.69 17.80 -19.95
CA ARG A 407 9.97 18.44 -19.63
C ARG A 407 10.00 18.76 -18.14
N VAL A 408 10.86 18.10 -17.38
CA VAL A 408 11.14 18.48 -15.99
C VAL A 408 12.31 19.45 -16.00
N LYS A 409 12.04 20.72 -15.68
CA LYS A 409 13.06 21.78 -15.68
C LYS A 409 14.07 21.52 -14.58
N ASP A 410 15.33 21.74 -14.94
CA ASP A 410 16.45 21.78 -14.00
C ASP A 410 16.59 20.49 -13.17
N GLN A 411 16.07 19.37 -13.68
CA GLN A 411 16.13 18.06 -13.05
C GLN A 411 17.55 17.70 -12.61
N PHE A 412 18.55 18.10 -13.38
CA PHE A 412 19.95 17.74 -13.14
C PHE A 412 20.77 18.85 -12.46
N LEU A 413 20.19 20.01 -12.10
CA LEU A 413 20.96 21.10 -11.47
C LEU A 413 21.61 20.69 -10.15
N GLY A 414 20.95 19.89 -9.31
CA GLY A 414 21.51 19.37 -8.05
C GLY A 414 22.18 20.45 -7.20
N GLU A 415 23.46 20.27 -6.90
CA GLU A 415 24.29 21.16 -6.08
C GLU A 415 24.63 22.52 -6.75
N MET A 416 24.29 22.69 -8.02
CA MET A 416 24.37 23.99 -8.69
C MET A 416 23.14 24.86 -8.42
N ASN A 417 22.12 24.33 -7.73
CA ASN A 417 20.98 25.12 -7.29
C ASN A 417 21.39 26.22 -6.31
N ASP A 418 20.64 27.32 -6.37
CA ASP A 418 20.85 28.48 -5.52
C ASP A 418 20.61 28.16 -4.03
N TYR A 419 21.18 28.99 -3.17
CA TYR A 419 20.93 28.92 -1.73
C TYR A 419 19.87 29.94 -1.34
N TYR A 420 18.93 29.53 -0.50
CA TYR A 420 18.05 30.46 0.19
C TYR A 420 18.85 31.30 1.21
N GLY A 421 18.30 32.45 1.61
CA GLY A 421 18.97 33.37 2.54
C GLY A 421 19.26 32.81 3.94
N ASP A 422 18.63 31.68 4.30
CA ASP A 422 18.86 30.93 5.54
C ASP A 422 19.94 29.83 5.39
N GLY A 423 20.56 29.71 4.21
CA GLY A 423 21.65 28.76 3.94
C GLY A 423 21.18 27.36 3.52
N VAL A 424 19.88 27.13 3.37
CA VAL A 424 19.36 25.88 2.78
C VAL A 424 19.56 25.92 1.27
N GLN A 425 20.14 24.86 0.70
CA GLN A 425 20.25 24.72 -0.76
C GLN A 425 18.87 24.38 -1.34
N GLN A 426 18.49 25.09 -2.41
CA GLN A 426 17.30 24.77 -3.18
C GLN A 426 17.45 23.41 -3.87
N THR A 427 16.33 22.71 -4.03
CA THR A 427 16.23 21.47 -4.78
C THR A 427 15.37 21.72 -6.02
N SER A 428 15.53 20.89 -7.06
CA SER A 428 14.81 21.06 -8.32
C SER A 428 14.42 19.73 -8.96
N GLY A 429 13.28 19.74 -9.65
CA GLY A 429 12.74 18.59 -10.36
C GLY A 429 12.04 17.58 -9.46
N VAL A 430 12.05 16.32 -9.86
CA VAL A 430 11.40 15.19 -9.15
C VAL A 430 12.44 14.21 -8.59
N ASP A 431 12.06 13.51 -7.52
CA ASP A 431 12.89 12.48 -6.88
C ASP A 431 12.67 11.11 -7.51
N ASP A 432 11.39 10.78 -7.77
CA ASP A 432 10.99 9.49 -8.31
C ASP A 432 10.05 9.64 -9.52
N ILE A 433 10.17 8.69 -10.45
CA ILE A 433 9.22 8.49 -11.54
C ILE A 433 8.57 7.13 -11.39
N VAL A 434 7.26 7.10 -11.23
CA VAL A 434 6.48 5.90 -10.90
C VAL A 434 5.63 5.47 -12.10
N PHE A 435 5.72 4.19 -12.47
CA PHE A 435 5.00 3.61 -13.61
C PHE A 435 3.87 2.67 -13.19
N VAL A 436 2.96 2.38 -14.13
CA VAL A 436 1.76 1.54 -13.85
C VAL A 436 2.09 0.11 -13.44
N ASP A 437 3.25 -0.40 -13.84
CA ASP A 437 3.73 -1.75 -13.51
C ASP A 437 4.48 -1.83 -12.17
N GLY A 438 4.56 -0.70 -11.45
CA GLY A 438 5.25 -0.60 -10.19
C GLY A 438 6.76 -0.40 -10.32
N THR A 439 7.27 -0.20 -11.53
CA THR A 439 8.66 0.23 -11.73
C THR A 439 8.83 1.65 -11.22
N VAL A 440 9.95 1.91 -10.54
CA VAL A 440 10.33 3.25 -10.07
C VAL A 440 11.69 3.61 -10.66
N TRP A 441 11.80 4.80 -11.25
CA TRP A 441 13.08 5.41 -11.59
C TRP A 441 13.40 6.51 -10.58
N ASP A 442 14.24 6.18 -9.61
CA ASP A 442 14.85 7.16 -8.72
C ASP A 442 15.88 8.02 -9.47
N ARG A 443 16.38 9.09 -8.83
CA ARG A 443 17.39 9.98 -9.43
C ARG A 443 18.63 9.23 -9.94
N THR A 444 19.09 8.19 -9.24
CA THR A 444 20.25 7.40 -9.68
C THR A 444 19.94 6.60 -10.94
N THR A 445 18.80 5.93 -10.97
CA THR A 445 18.31 5.17 -12.14
C THR A 445 18.10 6.10 -13.33
N LEU A 446 17.56 7.31 -13.11
CA LEU A 446 17.43 8.33 -14.13
C LEU A 446 18.79 8.73 -14.72
N SER A 447 19.79 9.01 -13.88
CA SER A 447 21.15 9.31 -14.34
C SER A 447 21.74 8.18 -15.19
N PHE A 448 21.46 6.91 -14.86
CA PHE A 448 21.83 5.76 -15.71
C PHE A 448 21.09 5.76 -17.06
N ILE A 449 19.79 6.04 -17.05
CA ILE A 449 18.93 5.99 -18.25
C ILE A 449 19.32 7.08 -19.24
N VAL A 450 19.60 8.29 -18.75
CA VAL A 450 19.95 9.43 -19.61
C VAL A 450 21.45 9.52 -19.93
N ALA A 451 22.26 8.58 -19.44
CA ALA A 451 23.69 8.55 -19.70
C ALA A 451 23.97 8.52 -21.22
N ASN A 452 24.89 9.38 -21.66
CA ASN A 452 25.12 9.65 -23.09
C ASN A 452 25.55 8.42 -23.90
N ALA A 453 25.19 8.43 -25.19
CA ALA A 453 25.58 7.42 -26.16
C ALA A 453 27.07 7.51 -26.56
N ARG A 454 27.69 6.35 -26.80
CA ARG A 454 29.14 6.12 -27.01
C ARG A 454 29.65 6.50 -28.41
N THR A 455 29.37 7.72 -28.88
CA THR A 455 30.06 8.22 -30.07
C THR A 455 31.52 8.54 -29.72
N PRO A 456 32.50 8.31 -30.61
CA PRO A 456 33.90 8.64 -30.33
C PRO A 456 34.18 10.15 -30.17
N ASP A 457 35.28 10.47 -29.51
CA ASP A 457 35.91 11.80 -29.41
C ASP A 457 34.96 12.89 -28.88
N GLN A 458 34.18 12.57 -27.84
CA GLN A 458 33.23 13.50 -27.23
C GLN A 458 33.79 14.22 -26.02
N VAL A 459 33.24 15.42 -25.76
CA VAL A 459 33.37 16.10 -24.46
C VAL A 459 32.05 15.88 -23.72
N VAL A 460 32.07 15.07 -22.67
CA VAL A 460 30.90 14.73 -21.87
C VAL A 460 31.03 15.39 -20.52
N ILE A 461 30.18 16.39 -20.27
CA ILE A 461 30.09 17.08 -18.99
C ILE A 461 28.80 16.66 -18.30
N GLY A 462 28.90 16.17 -17.07
CA GLY A 462 27.78 15.84 -16.21
C GLY A 462 27.09 17.11 -15.67
N SER A 463 26.44 17.00 -14.54
CA SER A 463 25.49 17.97 -13.99
C SER A 463 25.95 18.47 -12.62
N GLY A 464 25.04 19.06 -11.85
CA GLY A 464 25.30 19.28 -10.43
C GLY A 464 24.71 18.20 -9.53
N SER A 465 24.05 17.19 -10.10
CA SER A 465 23.57 15.99 -9.42
C SER A 465 24.55 14.85 -9.62
N ALA A 466 24.41 13.77 -8.84
CA ALA A 466 25.13 12.53 -9.11
C ALA A 466 24.82 12.00 -10.52
N ASP A 467 25.84 11.94 -11.38
CA ASP A 467 25.74 11.45 -12.75
C ASP A 467 26.37 10.07 -12.92
N VAL A 468 25.90 9.38 -13.95
CA VAL A 468 26.59 8.20 -14.49
C VAL A 468 27.12 8.57 -15.86
N LEU A 469 28.44 8.66 -15.97
CA LEU A 469 29.13 8.98 -17.21
C LEU A 469 29.71 7.70 -17.79
N ILE A 470 29.23 7.32 -18.96
CA ILE A 470 29.72 6.16 -19.68
C ILE A 470 30.70 6.62 -20.75
N ALA A 471 31.97 6.24 -20.60
CA ALA A 471 32.99 6.52 -21.60
C ALA A 471 32.65 5.86 -22.96
N GLY A 472 32.83 6.61 -24.03
CA GLY A 472 32.97 6.14 -25.40
C GLY A 472 34.45 6.18 -25.85
N PRO A 473 34.70 5.88 -27.13
CA PRO A 473 36.06 5.84 -27.65
C PRO A 473 36.74 7.23 -27.63
N ASN A 474 37.79 7.36 -26.84
CA ASN A 474 38.63 8.55 -26.73
C ASN A 474 37.94 9.83 -26.19
N ASP A 475 37.08 9.72 -25.17
CA ASP A 475 36.33 10.86 -24.67
C ASP A 475 37.10 11.68 -23.60
N TYR A 476 36.64 12.92 -23.44
CA TYR A 476 36.96 13.79 -22.31
C TYR A 476 35.73 13.90 -21.40
N LEU A 477 35.84 13.44 -20.16
CA LEU A 477 34.74 13.33 -19.21
C LEU A 477 34.97 14.27 -18.03
N GLY A 478 33.95 15.00 -17.62
CA GLY A 478 33.94 15.77 -16.36
C GLY A 478 32.56 15.67 -15.70
N GLY A 479 32.50 15.17 -14.48
CA GLY A 479 31.27 14.80 -13.79
C GLY A 479 30.46 16.02 -13.34
N GLY A 480 31.16 17.08 -12.94
CA GLY A 480 30.54 18.34 -12.58
C GLY A 480 30.54 18.52 -11.06
N ALA A 481 29.37 18.61 -10.45
CA ALA A 481 29.22 18.60 -9.00
C ALA A 481 28.33 17.43 -8.57
N GLY A 482 28.37 17.04 -7.30
CA GLY A 482 27.79 15.77 -6.84
C GLY A 482 28.84 14.67 -6.77
N GLY A 483 28.40 13.44 -6.48
CA GLY A 483 29.26 12.26 -6.51
C GLY A 483 29.00 11.43 -7.76
N ASP A 484 29.98 11.37 -8.65
CA ASP A 484 29.81 10.87 -10.01
C ASP A 484 30.37 9.46 -10.21
N ILE A 485 29.78 8.71 -11.15
CA ILE A 485 30.22 7.37 -11.51
C ILE A 485 30.68 7.35 -12.97
N TYR A 486 31.99 7.19 -13.16
CA TYR A 486 32.62 7.03 -14.46
C TYR A 486 32.74 5.55 -14.81
N ILE A 487 32.16 5.13 -15.93
CA ILE A 487 32.24 3.75 -16.42
C ILE A 487 33.14 3.69 -17.63
N TYR A 488 34.28 3.01 -17.48
CA TYR A 488 35.23 2.73 -18.56
C TYR A 488 35.21 1.25 -18.94
N ARG A 489 35.28 0.92 -20.23
CA ARG A 489 35.33 -0.45 -20.75
C ARG A 489 36.55 -0.66 -21.63
N ARG A 490 36.98 -1.92 -21.72
CA ARG A 490 37.97 -2.35 -22.71
C ARG A 490 37.48 -2.00 -24.12
N GLY A 491 38.34 -1.38 -24.91
CA GLY A 491 38.04 -0.87 -26.25
C GLY A 491 37.60 0.59 -26.30
N ASP A 492 37.45 1.27 -25.15
CA ASP A 492 37.11 2.70 -25.11
C ASP A 492 38.34 3.59 -25.41
N GLY A 493 39.55 3.02 -25.60
CA GLY A 493 40.71 3.78 -26.07
C GLY A 493 41.23 4.79 -25.04
N TYR A 494 41.67 5.96 -25.50
CA TYR A 494 42.34 6.98 -24.67
C TYR A 494 41.34 7.99 -24.08
N ASN A 495 40.90 7.79 -22.85
CA ASN A 495 39.98 8.70 -22.17
C ASN A 495 40.68 9.60 -21.16
N VAL A 496 40.15 10.80 -20.98
CA VAL A 496 40.57 11.74 -19.93
C VAL A 496 39.38 12.00 -19.01
N ILE A 497 39.59 11.83 -17.71
CA ILE A 497 38.65 12.25 -16.66
C ILE A 497 39.24 13.49 -16.02
N ASP A 498 38.55 14.60 -16.17
CA ASP A 498 38.86 15.88 -15.54
C ASP A 498 37.71 16.28 -14.62
N ASP A 499 37.72 15.67 -13.45
CA ASP A 499 36.79 16.02 -12.39
C ASP A 499 37.44 17.05 -11.46
N GLN A 500 37.00 18.30 -11.57
CA GLN A 500 37.43 19.40 -10.70
C GLN A 500 36.28 19.83 -9.77
N GLY A 501 35.31 18.94 -9.54
CA GLY A 501 34.11 19.21 -8.75
C GLY A 501 34.39 19.82 -7.37
N LYS A 502 33.45 20.65 -6.90
CA LYS A 502 33.52 21.22 -5.54
C LYS A 502 33.05 20.15 -4.54
N PHE A 503 33.77 20.04 -3.42
CA PHE A 503 33.47 19.10 -2.33
C PHE A 503 32.02 19.16 -1.84
N SER A 504 31.36 18.00 -1.71
CA SER A 504 29.97 17.82 -1.25
C SER A 504 29.86 17.00 0.05
N PHE A 505 28.70 17.02 0.73
CA PHE A 505 28.45 16.39 2.03
C PHE A 505 27.36 15.29 1.97
N GLY A 506 27.74 14.01 2.19
CA GLY A 506 26.85 12.84 2.28
C GLY A 506 27.61 11.50 2.10
N PRO A 507 26.97 10.32 1.97
CA PRO A 507 27.68 9.04 1.70
C PRO A 507 27.60 8.55 0.23
N VAL A 508 26.61 9.02 -0.54
CA VAL A 508 26.56 9.02 -2.03
C VAL A 508 26.40 10.46 -2.52
N THR A 509 25.69 11.28 -1.74
CA THR A 509 25.83 12.74 -1.59
C THR A 509 27.21 13.19 -1.09
N ALA A 510 28.21 12.29 -1.02
CA ALA A 510 29.54 12.55 -0.45
C ALA A 510 30.45 13.43 -1.29
N GLY A 511 30.04 13.79 -2.51
CA GLY A 511 30.96 14.28 -3.54
C GLY A 511 32.14 13.32 -3.75
N LEU A 512 31.90 12.02 -3.55
CA LEU A 512 32.92 11.01 -3.81
C LEU A 512 32.64 10.43 -5.18
N ASP A 513 33.61 10.62 -6.06
CA ASP A 513 33.55 10.11 -7.41
C ASP A 513 34.17 8.72 -7.49
N PHE A 514 33.60 7.89 -8.37
CA PHE A 514 33.99 6.50 -8.57
C PHE A 514 34.33 6.25 -10.04
N LEU A 515 35.51 5.68 -10.27
CA LEU A 515 35.84 5.04 -11.54
C LEU A 515 35.53 3.54 -11.46
N VAL A 516 34.68 3.05 -12.36
CA VAL A 516 34.29 1.65 -12.49
C VAL A 516 34.85 1.10 -13.79
N LEU A 517 35.73 0.11 -13.68
CA LEU A 517 36.29 -0.60 -14.82
C LEU A 517 35.40 -1.81 -15.15
N LYS A 518 34.96 -1.91 -16.41
CA LYS A 518 34.13 -3.01 -16.92
C LYS A 518 34.78 -3.67 -18.13
N GLY A 519 34.21 -4.80 -18.57
CA GLY A 519 34.71 -5.54 -19.74
C GLY A 519 35.93 -6.43 -19.44
N GLY A 520 35.97 -7.03 -18.25
CA GLY A 520 37.04 -7.97 -17.86
C GLY A 520 38.39 -7.29 -17.59
N ILE A 521 38.38 -5.98 -17.37
CA ILE A 521 39.50 -5.29 -16.73
C ILE A 521 39.42 -5.66 -15.25
N SER A 522 40.52 -6.17 -14.70
CA SER A 522 40.68 -6.50 -13.29
C SER A 522 41.91 -5.79 -12.74
N ALA A 523 42.10 -5.79 -11.41
CA ALA A 523 43.20 -5.09 -10.77
C ALA A 523 44.60 -5.52 -11.26
N ASP A 524 44.78 -6.76 -11.72
CA ASP A 524 46.04 -7.25 -12.32
C ASP A 524 46.23 -6.83 -13.79
N LYS A 525 45.18 -6.30 -14.43
CA LYS A 525 45.16 -5.84 -15.82
C LYS A 525 45.29 -4.33 -15.95
N VAL A 526 45.71 -3.64 -14.90
CA VAL A 526 45.93 -2.20 -14.93
C VAL A 526 47.31 -1.84 -14.41
N LYS A 527 47.91 -0.83 -15.02
CA LYS A 527 49.16 -0.22 -14.57
C LYS A 527 48.95 1.25 -14.29
N PHE A 528 49.20 1.64 -13.05
CA PHE A 528 49.12 3.02 -12.58
C PHE A 528 50.47 3.72 -12.74
N THR A 529 50.46 4.91 -13.33
CA THR A 529 51.65 5.75 -13.53
C THR A 529 51.30 7.19 -13.20
N ARG A 530 52.07 7.84 -12.32
CA ARG A 530 51.98 9.29 -12.12
C ARG A 530 52.65 10.01 -13.29
N VAL A 531 51.95 10.94 -13.90
CA VAL A 531 52.40 11.66 -15.10
C VAL A 531 52.09 13.15 -15.00
N ASP A 532 52.89 13.99 -15.65
CA ASP A 532 52.50 15.36 -15.96
C ASP A 532 51.60 15.33 -17.19
N TYR A 533 50.33 15.70 -17.02
CA TYR A 533 49.37 15.83 -18.09
C TYR A 533 48.89 17.28 -18.15
N GLU A 534 49.24 17.98 -19.23
CA GLU A 534 48.90 19.40 -19.46
C GLU A 534 49.29 20.34 -18.29
N GLY A 535 50.42 20.07 -17.62
CA GLY A 535 50.89 20.87 -16.49
C GLY A 535 50.22 20.52 -15.16
N SER A 536 49.45 19.42 -15.11
CA SER A 536 48.81 18.91 -13.91
C SER A 536 49.35 17.54 -13.49
N ASP A 537 49.44 17.34 -12.18
CA ASP A 537 49.97 16.12 -11.60
C ASP A 537 48.89 15.03 -11.54
N SER A 538 48.98 14.11 -12.51
CA SER A 538 47.86 13.28 -12.93
C SER A 538 48.16 11.79 -12.78
N LEU A 539 47.09 10.99 -12.69
CA LEU A 539 47.18 9.54 -12.69
C LEU A 539 46.84 9.00 -14.09
N LYS A 540 47.79 8.29 -14.69
CA LYS A 540 47.56 7.51 -15.91
C LYS A 540 47.37 6.04 -15.55
N ILE A 541 46.27 5.47 -16.03
CA ILE A 541 45.91 4.05 -15.92
C ILE A 541 46.04 3.45 -17.32
N ASN A 542 46.97 2.52 -17.50
CA ASN A 542 47.11 1.74 -18.73
C ASN A 542 46.45 0.38 -18.55
N VAL A 543 45.53 0.00 -19.43
CA VAL A 543 44.98 -1.36 -19.45
C VAL A 543 45.98 -2.29 -20.12
N LEU A 544 46.17 -3.48 -19.53
CA LEU A 544 47.09 -4.50 -20.00
C LEU A 544 46.35 -5.63 -20.74
N ASP A 545 47.07 -6.28 -21.64
CA ASP A 545 46.65 -7.52 -22.29
C ASP A 545 46.91 -8.76 -21.40
N ASP A 546 46.68 -9.95 -21.97
CA ASP A 546 46.89 -11.21 -21.24
C ASP A 546 48.35 -11.53 -20.97
N GLN A 547 49.26 -10.90 -21.71
CA GLN A 547 50.70 -11.06 -21.62
C GLN A 547 51.34 -9.97 -20.74
N GLY A 548 50.54 -9.03 -20.22
CA GLY A 548 50.99 -7.92 -19.37
C GLY A 548 51.58 -6.74 -20.13
N ALA A 549 51.43 -6.69 -21.46
CA ALA A 549 51.81 -5.53 -22.25
C ALA A 549 50.71 -4.46 -22.24
N SER A 550 51.09 -3.19 -22.31
CA SER A 550 50.13 -2.08 -22.40
C SER A 550 49.36 -2.14 -23.71
N THR A 551 48.05 -1.93 -23.63
CA THR A 551 47.15 -1.74 -24.77
C THR A 551 46.97 -0.26 -25.09
N ASP A 552 46.20 0.05 -26.13
CA ASP A 552 45.79 1.42 -26.50
C ASP A 552 44.70 1.99 -25.55
N ASP A 553 44.13 1.14 -24.70
CA ASP A 553 43.16 1.53 -23.68
C ASP A 553 43.88 2.21 -22.51
N VAL A 554 43.60 3.51 -22.35
CA VAL A 554 44.25 4.39 -21.39
C VAL A 554 43.21 5.30 -20.75
N ILE A 555 43.34 5.51 -19.45
CA ILE A 555 42.56 6.51 -18.71
C ILE A 555 43.55 7.48 -18.08
N VAL A 556 43.35 8.78 -18.26
CA VAL A 556 44.07 9.81 -17.51
C VAL A 556 43.10 10.51 -16.57
N ILE A 557 43.35 10.41 -15.27
CA ILE A 557 42.66 11.20 -14.26
C ILE A 557 43.51 12.44 -14.01
N LYS A 558 43.04 13.57 -14.53
CA LYS A 558 43.73 14.85 -14.50
C LYS A 558 43.77 15.39 -13.07
N GLY A 559 44.94 15.85 -12.62
CA GLY A 559 45.08 16.46 -11.28
C GLY A 559 44.86 15.51 -10.08
N ALA A 560 44.84 14.19 -10.28
CA ALA A 560 44.53 13.20 -9.25
C ALA A 560 45.36 13.29 -7.95
N PHE A 561 46.52 13.96 -7.98
CA PHE A 561 47.41 14.13 -6.83
C PHE A 561 47.44 15.55 -6.24
N GLN A 562 46.55 16.44 -6.70
CA GLN A 562 46.50 17.84 -6.27
C GLN A 562 45.51 18.11 -5.12
N GLY A 563 44.80 17.09 -4.61
CA GLY A 563 43.80 17.20 -3.53
C GLY A 563 42.87 15.98 -3.47
N ALA A 564 41.76 16.05 -2.72
CA ALA A 564 40.75 14.99 -2.72
C ALA A 564 39.92 15.10 -4.01
N VAL A 565 40.20 14.24 -4.99
CA VAL A 565 39.62 14.36 -6.34
C VAL A 565 38.86 13.12 -6.80
N LEU A 566 39.28 11.88 -6.50
CA LEU A 566 38.56 10.65 -6.92
C LEU A 566 38.97 9.46 -6.04
N ASN A 567 38.03 8.61 -5.60
CA ASN A 567 38.34 7.43 -4.78
C ASN A 567 38.37 6.15 -5.63
N LEU A 568 39.54 5.52 -5.74
CA LEU A 568 39.72 4.30 -6.52
C LEU A 568 39.31 3.08 -5.68
N GLY A 569 38.12 2.52 -5.94
CA GLY A 569 37.74 1.18 -5.51
C GLY A 569 37.08 1.03 -4.14
N ALA A 570 36.61 2.10 -3.49
CA ALA A 570 35.88 1.99 -2.21
C ALA A 570 34.47 1.36 -2.35
N PHE A 571 33.90 1.37 -3.55
CA PHE A 571 32.54 0.88 -3.85
C PHE A 571 32.36 -0.63 -3.58
N ALA A 572 33.38 -1.46 -3.83
CA ALA A 572 33.33 -2.91 -3.60
C ALA A 572 33.17 -3.29 -2.11
N LYS A 573 33.61 -2.42 -1.19
CA LYS A 573 33.47 -2.61 0.26
C LYS A 573 32.08 -2.23 0.78
N VAL A 574 31.38 -1.33 0.09
CA VAL A 574 30.04 -0.85 0.47
C VAL A 574 28.95 -1.80 -0.03
N LEU A 575 29.13 -2.41 -1.21
CA LEU A 575 28.16 -3.35 -1.80
C LEU A 575 28.39 -4.83 -1.45
N GLY A 576 29.44 -5.15 -0.67
CA GLY A 576 29.71 -6.53 -0.23
C GLY A 576 30.09 -7.51 -1.36
N SER A 577 30.52 -7.01 -2.52
CA SER A 577 30.84 -7.81 -3.71
C SER A 577 32.13 -7.35 -4.36
N SER A 578 32.97 -8.31 -4.75
CA SER A 578 34.23 -8.09 -5.48
C SER A 578 34.06 -8.16 -7.01
N ALA A 579 32.83 -8.24 -7.52
CA ALA A 579 32.58 -8.28 -8.95
C ALA A 579 32.60 -6.86 -9.54
N GLY A 580 33.77 -6.43 -10.03
CA GLY A 580 33.94 -5.14 -10.71
C GLY A 580 35.01 -4.25 -10.07
N LEU A 581 36.23 -4.78 -9.95
CA LEU A 581 37.44 -3.97 -9.78
C LEU A 581 37.84 -3.34 -11.11
#